data_AF-X1KC58-F1
#
_entry.id   AF-X1KC58-F1
#
_cell.length_a   1.000
_cell.length_b   1.000
_cell.length_c   1.000
_cell.angle_alpha   90.00
_cell.angle_beta   90.00
_cell.angle_gamma   90.00
#
_symmetry.space_group_name_H-M   'P 1'
#
loop_
_entity.id
_entity.type
_entity.pdbx_description
1 polymer ?
#
loop_
_entity_poly.entity_id
_entity_poly.type
_entity_poly.pdbx_seq_one_letter_code
_entity_poly.pdbx_strand_id
1 'polypeptide(L)' 'MIGKSLLNAYLTEEDVLNLTYKAFQEINVSNKNVLVIIPDHTRTAPLNIFFRSIYDVIGE' A
#
# COMPACT_ATOMS: atom_id res chain seq x y z
N MET A 1 1.50 -13.21 7.09
CA MET A 1 1.36 -11.91 7.78
C MET A 1 2.23 -10.91 7.04
N ILE A 2 1.66 -9.81 6.55
CA ILE A 2 2.39 -8.80 5.76
C ILE A 2 2.66 -7.60 6.65
N GLY A 3 3.93 -7.31 6.91
CA GLY A 3 4.38 -6.22 7.80
C GLY A 3 5.75 -6.53 8.41
N LYS A 4 6.44 -5.49 8.90
CA LYS A 4 7.77 -5.62 9.54
C LYS A 4 7.75 -5.60 11.08
N SER A 5 6.58 -5.43 11.70
CA SER A 5 6.40 -5.38 13.16
C SER A 5 7.36 -4.42 13.89
N LEU A 6 7.68 -3.28 13.25
CA LEU A 6 8.55 -2.25 13.83
C LEU A 6 7.78 -1.49 14.91
N LEU A 7 8.26 -1.56 16.16
CA LEU A 7 7.63 -0.87 17.30
C LEU A 7 8.23 0.52 17.54
N ASN A 8 9.52 0.70 17.25
CA ASN A 8 10.29 1.90 17.58
C ASN A 8 11.02 2.48 16.35
N ALA A 9 10.52 2.22 15.14
CA ALA A 9 11.12 2.69 13.89
C ALA A 9 10.04 2.92 12.82
N TYR A 10 10.39 3.73 11.82
CA TYR A 10 9.55 3.96 10.65
C TYR A 10 9.92 3.03 9.50
N LEU A 11 8.95 2.74 8.64
CA LEU A 11 9.22 2.12 7.34
C LEU A 11 9.89 3.14 6.43
N THR A 12 10.89 2.70 5.68
CA THR A 12 11.41 3.46 4.54
C THR A 12 10.44 3.39 3.37
N GLU A 13 10.61 4.27 2.39
CA GLU A 13 9.79 4.25 1.16
C GLU A 13 9.95 2.93 0.40
N GLU A 14 11.17 2.38 0.36
CA GLU A 14 11.47 1.05 -0.19
C GLU A 14 10.75 -0.07 0.58
N ASP A 15 10.65 0.03 1.91
CA ASP A 15 9.90 -0.95 2.70
C ASP A 15 8.42 -0.93 2.36
N VAL A 16 7.84 0.26 2.17
CA VAL A 16 6.43 0.42 1.79
C VAL A 16 6.17 -0.20 0.42
N LEU A 17 7.03 0.07 -0.57
CA LEU A 17 6.93 -0.52 -1.92
C LEU A 17 7.01 -2.05 -1.87
N ASN A 18 8.01 -2.60 -1.19
CA ASN A 18 8.20 -4.05 -1.09
C ASN A 18 7.04 -4.76 -0.37
N LEU A 19 6.50 -4.14 0.69
CA LEU A 19 5.34 -4.68 1.40
C LEU A 19 4.07 -4.61 0.53
N THR A 20 3.89 -3.50 -0.20
CA THR A 20 2.76 -3.33 -1.14
C THR A 20 2.82 -4.39 -2.23
N TYR A 21 3.97 -4.56 -2.88
CA TYR A 21 4.14 -5.57 -3.93
C TYR A 21 3.82 -6.98 -3.42
N LYS A 22 4.37 -7.36 -2.26
CA LYS A 22 4.05 -8.65 -1.62
C LYS A 22 2.57 -8.81 -1.29
N ALA A 23 1.88 -7.73 -0.88
CA ALA A 23 0.45 -7.78 -0.56
C ALA A 23 -0.44 -8.01 -1.78
N PHE A 24 -0.04 -7.48 -2.93
CA PHE A 24 -0.84 -7.57 -4.15
C PHE A 24 -0.40 -8.71 -5.08
N GLN A 25 0.76 -9.37 -4.84
CA GLN A 25 1.17 -10.57 -5.57
C GLN A 25 0.11 -11.68 -5.57
N GLU A 26 -0.67 -11.79 -4.49
CA GLU A 26 -1.73 -12.80 -4.34
C GLU A 26 -3.08 -12.35 -4.92
N ILE A 27 -3.20 -11.10 -5.38
CA ILE A 27 -4.47 -10.49 -5.81
C ILE A 27 -4.41 -10.11 -7.30
N ASN A 28 -5.18 -10.83 -8.14
CA ASN A 28 -5.35 -10.47 -9.54
C ASN A 28 -6.56 -9.53 -9.73
N VAL A 29 -6.25 -8.26 -10.05
CA VAL A 29 -7.24 -7.21 -10.33
C VAL A 29 -7.22 -6.71 -11.79
N SER A 30 -6.52 -7.40 -12.69
CA SER A 30 -6.49 -7.02 -14.11
C SER A 30 -7.91 -6.97 -14.70
N ASN A 31 -8.19 -5.93 -15.49
CA ASN A 31 -9.51 -5.66 -16.09
C ASN A 31 -10.66 -5.49 -15.06
N LYS A 32 -10.35 -5.09 -13.82
CA LYS A 32 -11.37 -4.82 -12.79
C LYS A 32 -11.35 -3.36 -12.37
N ASN A 33 -12.52 -2.84 -12.04
CA ASN A 33 -12.65 -1.57 -11.35
C ASN A 33 -12.26 -1.75 -9.87
N VAL A 34 -11.32 -0.93 -9.39
CA VAL A 34 -10.80 -1.00 -8.02
C VAL A 34 -11.35 0.18 -7.20
N LEU A 35 -11.95 -0.10 -6.05
CA LEU A 35 -12.35 0.91 -5.06
C LEU A 35 -11.33 0.94 -3.92
N VAL A 36 -10.73 2.10 -3.68
CA VAL A 36 -9.79 2.31 -2.57
C VAL A 36 -10.51 3.04 -1.45
N ILE A 37 -10.62 2.41 -0.27
CA ILE A 37 -11.19 3.02 0.93
C ILE A 37 -10.04 3.59 1.76
N ILE A 38 -10.06 4.90 2.00
CA ILE A 38 -9.06 5.60 2.79
C ILE A 38 -9.66 6.12 4.09
N PRO A 39 -8.86 6.25 5.16
CA PRO A 39 -9.30 6.99 6.33
C PRO A 39 -9.58 8.46 5.98
N ASP A 40 -10.47 9.07 6.75
CA ASP A 40 -10.70 10.50 6.69
C ASP A 40 -9.60 11.29 7.41
N HIS A 41 -9.83 12.59 7.57
CA HIS A 41 -8.92 13.53 8.23
C HIS A 41 -8.67 13.23 9.72
N THR A 42 -9.39 12.27 10.33
CA THR A 42 -9.22 11.92 11.76
C THR A 42 -8.09 10.91 12.00
N ARG A 43 -7.49 10.34 10.95
CA ARG A 43 -6.32 9.45 11.05
C ARG A 43 -5.19 9.93 10.16
N THR A 44 -3.98 9.93 10.72
CA THR A 44 -2.76 10.18 9.95
C THR A 44 -2.39 8.93 9.17
N ALA A 45 -2.31 9.05 7.84
CA ALA A 45 -1.82 8.01 6.96
C ALA A 45 -0.95 8.63 5.85
N PRO A 46 0.10 7.95 5.38
CA PRO A 46 0.94 8.41 4.28
C PRO A 46 0.25 8.18 2.92
N LEU A 47 -0.91 8.83 2.70
CA LEU A 47 -1.77 8.58 1.54
C LEU A 47 -1.07 8.83 0.21
N ASN A 48 -0.19 9.83 0.14
CA ASN A 48 0.60 10.13 -1.05
C ASN A 48 1.48 8.94 -1.47
N ILE A 49 2.20 8.34 -0.52
CA ILE A 49 3.08 7.19 -0.78
C ILE A 49 2.25 5.95 -1.10
N PHE A 50 1.14 5.76 -0.37
CA PHE A 50 0.25 4.63 -0.56
C PHE A 50 -0.40 4.60 -1.94
N PHE A 51 -0.98 5.70 -2.40
CA PHE A 51 -1.62 5.76 -3.73
C PHE A 51 -0.61 5.53 -4.86
N ARG A 52 0.59 6.12 -4.76
CA ARG A 52 1.69 5.88 -5.70
C ARG A 52 2.04 4.39 -5.75
N SER A 53 2.29 3.78 -4.59
CA SER A 53 2.69 2.38 -4.48
C SER A 53 1.62 1.43 -5.02
N ILE A 54 0.33 1.70 -4.76
CA ILE A 54 -0.77 0.90 -5.30
C ILE A 54 -0.87 1.06 -6.81
N TYR A 55 -0.83 2.29 -7.31
CA TYR A 55 -0.89 2.53 -8.76
C TYR A 55 0.27 1.85 -9.49
N ASP A 56 1.49 1.88 -8.93
CA ASP A 56 2.65 1.21 -9.53
C ASP A 56 2.50 -0.33 -9.58
N VAL A 57 1.68 -0.93 -8.71
CA VAL A 57 1.52 -2.39 -8.61
C VAL A 57 0.31 -2.92 -9.36
N ILE A 58 -0.80 -2.17 -9.38
CA ILE A 58 -2.07 -2.62 -9.97
C ILE A 58 -2.70 -1.64 -10.97
N GLY A 59 -2.12 -0.46 -11.14
CA GLY A 59 -2.54 0.50 -12.16
C GLY A 59 -2.15 0.03 -13.55
N GLU A 60 -2.92 0.46 -14.53
CA GLU A 60 -2.57 0.39 -15.96
C GLU A 60 -1.85 1.67 -16.39
#